data_AF-A0AAE6LVG9-F1
#
_entry.id   AF-A0AAE6LVG9-F1
#
_cell.length_a   1.000
_cell.length_b   1.000
_cell.length_c   1.000
_cell.angle_alpha   90.00
_cell.angle_beta   90.00
_cell.angle_gamma   90.00
#
_symmetry.space_group_name_H-M   'P 1'
#
loop_
_entity.id
_entity.type
_entity.pdbx_description
1 polymer ?
#
loop_
_entity_poly.entity_id
_entity_poly.type
_entity_poly.pdbx_seq_one_letter_code
_entity_poly.pdbx_strand_id
1 'polypeptide(L)'
;MRTVKQVSDLTGISVRALHYYDEIGLLKPSEITESGYRLYDDKALKTLQQILFFKELDIPLKDVKEIMSSPYFDKMQALKNQKKLLLLKRKRLNGLIELINKTLKGESTMNFKEFDMSEYYNVLEEFKTGHEDIIIKAYGSVDKYNELIEKCKSNEDKIAKMAIKQYGSIEKYAKAVKKNFNSDMITLSEQYDKFKKDCLEDKHPKLKELYKKLTSDLSKDTSSKEIQQIAEEIINIAKKDYEAFKMDNGDDHWYYMVQIYLVYPEWIEAVDKKYGYGASKFIGEALKNCSGTKQPKVEELYEKLVSDLGKDPSSQEIQQIIEEISDESKKNQEFYKVDEGENYWGYMAELYLSNSTFIKVIDKKYGSGASKFIGEALKFYSEK
;
A
#
# COMPACT_ATOMS: atom_id res chain seq x y z
N MET A 1 39.13 -21.00 -1.88
CA MET A 1 38.41 -21.06 -3.17
C MET A 1 37.98 -22.51 -3.44
N ARG A 2 36.82 -22.73 -4.06
CA ARG A 2 36.32 -24.05 -4.47
C ARG A 2 35.95 -24.04 -5.96
N THR A 3 36.27 -25.11 -6.67
CA THR A 3 35.85 -25.30 -8.07
C THR A 3 34.34 -25.54 -8.17
N VAL A 4 33.74 -25.32 -9.34
CA VAL A 4 32.31 -25.56 -9.57
C VAL A 4 31.89 -27.00 -9.19
N LYS A 5 32.76 -27.98 -9.40
CA LYS A 5 32.48 -29.38 -9.04
C LYS A 5 32.48 -29.59 -7.52
N GLN A 6 33.47 -29.03 -6.81
CA GLN A 6 33.49 -29.07 -5.34
C GLN A 6 32.27 -28.36 -4.72
N VAL A 7 31.79 -27.26 -5.33
CA VAL A 7 30.56 -26.59 -4.86
C VAL A 7 29.32 -27.44 -5.13
N SER A 8 29.25 -28.08 -6.30
CA SER A 8 28.18 -29.03 -6.64
C SER A 8 28.13 -30.19 -5.65
N ASP A 9 29.27 -30.81 -5.36
CA ASP A 9 29.37 -31.94 -4.43
C ASP A 9 29.01 -31.53 -2.99
N LEU A 10 29.39 -30.31 -2.58
CA LEU A 10 29.09 -29.78 -1.24
C LEU A 10 27.61 -29.44 -1.03
N THR A 11 26.94 -28.90 -2.06
CA THR A 11 25.60 -28.29 -1.92
C THR A 11 24.49 -29.13 -2.53
N GLY A 12 24.82 -30.15 -3.31
CA GLY A 12 23.87 -30.94 -4.08
C GLY A 12 23.30 -30.21 -5.30
N ILE A 13 23.74 -28.98 -5.59
CA ILE A 13 23.32 -28.22 -6.77
C ILE A 13 24.16 -28.65 -7.97
N SER A 14 23.49 -29.08 -9.04
CA SER A 14 24.20 -29.54 -10.24
C SER A 14 25.12 -28.46 -10.83
N VAL A 15 26.24 -28.89 -11.40
CA VAL A 15 27.16 -28.01 -12.15
C VAL A 15 26.41 -27.19 -13.21
N ARG A 16 25.43 -27.81 -13.90
CA ARG A 16 24.58 -27.12 -14.87
C ARG A 16 23.78 -25.97 -14.26
N ALA A 17 23.23 -26.15 -13.06
CA ALA A 17 22.50 -25.09 -12.37
C ALA A 17 23.44 -23.96 -11.91
N LEU A 18 24.64 -24.27 -11.44
CA LEU A 18 25.64 -23.25 -11.10
C LEU A 18 26.09 -22.44 -12.32
N HIS A 19 26.28 -23.09 -13.48
CA HIS A 19 26.53 -22.39 -14.74
C HIS A 19 25.35 -21.50 -15.14
N TYR A 20 24.13 -22.00 -15.03
CA TYR A 20 22.94 -21.20 -15.33
C TYR A 20 22.81 -19.98 -14.41
N TYR A 21 23.14 -20.12 -13.11
CA TYR A 21 23.11 -18.99 -12.18
C TYR A 21 24.16 -17.93 -12.52
N ASP A 22 25.32 -18.33 -13.03
CA ASP A 22 26.34 -17.42 -13.56
C ASP A 22 25.85 -16.73 -14.85
N GLU A 23 25.30 -17.49 -15.80
CA GLU A 23 24.76 -16.98 -17.07
C GLU A 23 23.68 -15.91 -16.86
N ILE A 24 22.73 -16.14 -15.95
CA ILE A 24 21.70 -15.15 -15.62
C ILE A 24 22.21 -14.07 -14.67
N GLY A 25 23.47 -14.14 -14.22
CA GLY A 25 24.08 -13.16 -13.31
C GLY A 25 23.51 -13.15 -11.89
N LEU A 26 22.91 -14.26 -11.45
CA LEU A 26 22.39 -14.46 -10.10
C LEU A 26 23.50 -14.86 -9.11
N LEU A 27 24.44 -15.70 -9.54
CA LEU A 27 25.61 -16.08 -8.75
C LEU A 27 26.83 -16.18 -9.65
N LYS A 28 27.70 -15.16 -9.59
CA LYS A 28 28.95 -15.14 -10.35
C LYS A 28 30.07 -15.87 -9.60
N PRO A 29 31.01 -16.52 -10.31
CA PRO A 29 32.24 -17.00 -9.70
C PRO A 29 33.04 -15.82 -9.13
N SER A 30 33.74 -16.08 -8.04
CA SER A 30 34.63 -15.09 -7.42
C SER A 30 35.88 -14.86 -8.26
N GLU A 31 36.32 -15.89 -9.00
CA GLU A 31 37.44 -15.82 -9.94
C GLU A 31 37.24 -16.82 -11.09
N ILE A 32 37.81 -16.51 -12.26
CA ILE A 32 37.96 -17.43 -13.37
C ILE A 32 39.46 -17.59 -13.64
N THR A 33 39.98 -18.82 -13.51
CA THR A 33 41.40 -19.12 -13.78
C THR A 33 41.74 -18.89 -15.26
N GLU A 34 43.03 -18.74 -15.59
CA GLU A 34 43.50 -18.62 -16.98
C GLU A 34 43.06 -19.79 -17.88
N SER A 35 42.96 -20.99 -17.29
CA SER A 35 42.43 -22.20 -17.93
C SER A 35 40.90 -22.26 -18.06
N GLY A 36 40.17 -21.23 -17.63
CA GLY A 36 38.71 -21.12 -17.75
C GLY A 36 37.89 -21.76 -16.61
N TYR A 37 38.53 -22.31 -15.57
CA TYR A 37 37.81 -22.83 -14.40
C TYR A 37 37.22 -21.74 -13.53
N ARG A 38 35.95 -21.91 -13.15
CA ARG A 38 35.22 -21.07 -12.19
C ARG A 38 35.56 -21.44 -10.75
N LEU A 39 35.90 -20.44 -9.95
CA LEU A 39 36.21 -20.57 -8.53
C LEU A 39 35.26 -19.74 -7.66
N TYR A 40 34.82 -20.32 -6.56
CA TYR A 40 33.90 -19.69 -5.61
C TYR A 40 34.54 -19.61 -4.22
N ASP A 41 34.52 -18.41 -3.63
CA ASP A 41 34.94 -18.18 -2.25
C ASP A 41 33.78 -18.39 -1.26
N ASP A 42 34.07 -18.25 0.04
CA ASP A 42 33.06 -18.43 1.07
C ASP A 42 31.96 -17.35 1.01
N LYS A 43 32.24 -16.16 0.45
CA LYS A 43 31.24 -15.12 0.24
C LYS A 43 30.23 -15.55 -0.83
N ALA A 44 30.72 -16.09 -1.96
CA ALA A 44 29.85 -16.65 -2.99
C ALA A 44 29.02 -17.83 -2.46
N LEU A 45 29.58 -18.68 -1.59
CA LEU A 45 28.79 -19.74 -0.94
C LEU A 45 27.71 -19.21 0.00
N LYS A 46 27.98 -18.13 0.75
CA LYS A 46 26.95 -17.45 1.57
C LYS A 46 25.84 -16.86 0.71
N THR A 47 26.14 -16.37 -0.49
CA THR A 47 25.15 -15.88 -1.46
C THR A 47 24.35 -17.05 -2.03
N LEU A 48 25.02 -18.15 -2.41
CA LEU A 48 24.37 -19.38 -2.87
C LEU A 48 23.37 -19.90 -1.83
N GLN A 49 23.75 -19.96 -0.55
CA GLN A 49 22.84 -20.37 0.52
C GLN A 49 21.57 -19.51 0.59
N GLN A 50 21.69 -18.18 0.41
CA GLN A 50 20.52 -17.30 0.39
C GLN A 50 19.61 -17.55 -0.82
N ILE A 51 20.20 -17.79 -1.99
CA ILE A 51 19.46 -18.17 -3.20
C ILE A 51 18.68 -19.46 -2.95
N LEU A 52 19.29 -20.44 -2.28
CA LEU A 52 18.63 -21.70 -1.96
C LEU A 52 17.46 -21.54 -0.98
N PHE A 53 17.55 -20.63 0.00
CA PHE A 53 16.40 -20.32 0.86
C PHE A 53 15.23 -19.72 0.09
N PHE A 54 15.49 -18.87 -0.90
CA PHE A 54 14.43 -18.34 -1.76
C PHE A 54 13.85 -19.41 -2.69
N LYS A 55 14.70 -20.30 -3.20
CA LYS A 55 14.27 -21.43 -4.02
C LYS A 55 13.35 -22.37 -3.25
N GLU A 56 13.62 -22.63 -1.98
CA GLU A 56 12.76 -23.46 -1.12
C GLU A 56 11.37 -22.84 -0.87
N LEU A 57 11.22 -21.54 -1.16
CA LEU A 57 9.97 -20.81 -1.12
C LEU A 57 9.30 -20.67 -2.49
N ASP A 58 9.75 -21.45 -3.48
CA ASP A 58 9.23 -21.47 -4.86
C ASP A 58 9.31 -20.13 -5.58
N ILE A 59 10.19 -19.23 -5.13
CA ILE A 59 10.40 -17.92 -5.77
C ILE A 59 11.20 -18.10 -7.07
N PRO A 60 10.71 -17.59 -8.22
CA PRO A 60 11.42 -17.65 -9.48
C PRO A 60 12.82 -17.01 -9.41
N LEU A 61 13.81 -17.62 -10.06
CA LEU A 61 15.21 -17.16 -10.02
C LEU A 61 15.40 -15.72 -10.52
N LYS A 62 14.54 -15.26 -11.43
CA LYS A 62 14.51 -13.87 -11.91
C LYS A 62 14.21 -12.91 -10.76
N ASP A 63 13.20 -13.22 -9.94
CA ASP A 63 12.78 -12.38 -8.83
C ASP A 63 13.81 -12.45 -7.69
N VAL A 64 14.42 -13.63 -7.46
CA VAL A 64 15.53 -13.76 -6.50
C VAL A 64 16.68 -12.83 -6.88
N LYS A 65 17.01 -12.74 -8.17
CA LYS A 65 18.06 -11.84 -8.67
C LYS A 65 17.69 -10.38 -8.41
N GLU A 66 16.46 -9.97 -8.73
CA GLU A 66 16.00 -8.60 -8.50
C GLU A 66 16.02 -8.23 -7.01
N ILE A 67 15.55 -9.11 -6.13
CA ILE A 67 15.55 -8.93 -4.68
C ILE A 67 16.98 -8.74 -4.16
N MET A 68 17.90 -9.62 -4.55
CA MET A 68 19.28 -9.61 -4.05
C MET A 68 20.13 -8.49 -4.66
N SER A 69 19.74 -7.95 -5.81
CA SER A 69 20.43 -6.84 -6.48
C SER A 69 19.96 -5.47 -6.00
N SER A 70 18.90 -5.41 -5.20
CA SER A 70 18.37 -4.15 -4.67
C SER A 70 19.39 -3.47 -3.76
N PRO A 71 19.65 -2.14 -3.91
CA PRO A 71 20.51 -1.39 -3.01
C PRO A 71 19.95 -1.31 -1.58
N TYR A 72 18.68 -1.67 -1.38
CA TYR A 72 17.99 -1.72 -0.09
C TYR A 72 17.90 -3.14 0.49
N PHE A 73 18.60 -4.12 -0.10
CA PHE A 73 18.57 -5.51 0.38
C PHE A 73 19.30 -5.66 1.71
N ASP A 74 18.52 -5.78 2.80
CA ASP A 74 19.03 -6.20 4.11
C ASP A 74 18.99 -7.73 4.22
N LYS A 75 20.18 -8.33 4.25
CA LYS A 75 20.38 -9.78 4.39
C LYS A 75 19.71 -10.37 5.63
N MET A 76 19.81 -9.71 6.79
CA MET A 76 19.26 -10.21 8.04
C MET A 76 17.73 -10.11 8.05
N GLN A 77 17.19 -9.02 7.52
CA GLN A 77 15.74 -8.87 7.38
C GLN A 77 15.17 -9.87 6.37
N ALA A 78 15.86 -10.11 5.25
CA ALA A 78 15.48 -11.13 4.28
C ALA A 78 15.42 -12.53 4.90
N LEU A 79 16.41 -12.90 5.73
CA LEU A 79 16.42 -14.19 6.45
C LEU A 79 15.26 -14.29 7.46
N LYS A 80 14.94 -13.21 8.20
CA LYS A 80 13.77 -13.19 9.10
C LYS A 80 12.47 -13.41 8.34
N ASN A 81 12.32 -12.75 7.18
CA ASN A 81 11.15 -12.89 6.33
C ASN A 81 11.07 -14.31 5.75
N GLN A 82 12.17 -14.85 5.20
CA GLN A 82 12.24 -16.22 4.70
C GLN A 82 11.86 -17.24 5.79
N LYS A 83 12.35 -17.08 7.02
CA LYS A 83 11.96 -17.93 8.16
C LYS A 83 10.45 -17.90 8.39
N LYS A 84 9.82 -16.72 8.39
CA LYS A 84 8.36 -16.60 8.52
C LYS A 84 7.64 -17.34 7.39
N LEU A 85 8.11 -17.17 6.15
CA LEU A 85 7.52 -17.84 4.98
C LEU A 85 7.65 -19.36 5.05
N LEU A 86 8.79 -19.88 5.49
CA LEU A 86 9.01 -21.32 5.70
C LEU A 86 8.12 -21.88 6.79
N LEU A 87 7.88 -21.12 7.88
CA LEU A 87 6.95 -21.53 8.93
C LEU A 87 5.50 -21.61 8.41
N LEU A 88 5.09 -20.71 7.53
CA LEU A 88 3.78 -20.75 6.87
C LEU A 88 3.68 -21.93 5.90
N LYS A 89 4.71 -22.16 5.07
CA LYS A 89 4.77 -23.33 4.17
C LYS A 89 4.69 -24.63 4.98
N ARG A 90 5.40 -24.72 6.11
CA ARG A 90 5.31 -25.84 7.06
C ARG A 90 3.90 -26.02 7.62
N LYS A 91 3.23 -24.93 8.04
CA LYS A 91 1.85 -25.00 8.56
C LYS A 91 0.91 -25.56 7.49
N ARG A 92 1.03 -25.10 6.24
CA ARG A 92 0.27 -25.63 5.10
C ARG A 92 0.54 -27.12 4.90
N LEU A 93 1.82 -27.52 4.80
CA LEU A 93 2.22 -28.91 4.64
C LEU A 93 1.69 -29.81 5.76
N ASN A 94 1.68 -29.33 7.00
CA ASN A 94 1.09 -30.07 8.12
C ASN A 94 -0.42 -30.27 7.94
N GLY A 95 -1.16 -29.26 7.47
CA GLY A 95 -2.58 -29.40 7.12
C GLY A 95 -2.79 -30.46 6.04
N LEU A 96 -1.95 -30.45 4.98
CA LEU A 96 -2.01 -31.46 3.93
C LEU A 96 -1.71 -32.88 4.45
N ILE A 97 -0.73 -33.02 5.36
CA ILE A 97 -0.41 -34.29 6.00
C ILE A 97 -1.60 -34.77 6.86
N GLU A 98 -2.24 -33.88 7.61
CA GLU A 98 -3.45 -34.22 8.38
C GLU A 98 -4.59 -34.67 7.48
N LEU A 99 -4.80 -33.98 6.34
CA LEU A 99 -5.79 -34.36 5.35
C LEU A 99 -5.49 -35.76 4.79
N ILE A 100 -4.24 -36.04 4.41
CA ILE A 100 -3.80 -37.38 3.97
C ILE A 100 -4.07 -38.42 5.06
N ASN A 101 -3.75 -38.11 6.33
CA ASN A 101 -3.98 -39.03 7.44
C ASN A 101 -5.47 -39.35 7.66
N LYS A 102 -6.36 -38.35 7.51
CA LYS A 102 -7.82 -38.57 7.56
C LYS A 102 -8.27 -39.45 6.40
N THR A 103 -7.80 -39.16 5.18
CA THR A 103 -8.08 -39.99 4.00
C THR A 103 -7.61 -41.44 4.18
N LEU A 104 -6.40 -41.66 4.70
CA LEU A 104 -5.85 -43.00 4.97
C LEU A 104 -6.63 -43.77 6.03
N LYS A 105 -7.28 -43.08 6.98
CA LYS A 105 -8.16 -43.69 8.00
C LYS A 105 -9.55 -44.06 7.45
N GLY A 106 -9.81 -43.85 6.17
CA GLY A 106 -11.11 -44.08 5.55
C GLY A 106 -12.14 -43.01 5.92
N GLU A 107 -11.70 -41.87 6.47
CA GLU A 107 -12.59 -40.73 6.68
C GLU A 107 -12.90 -40.11 5.31
N SER A 108 -14.15 -40.21 4.86
CA SER A 108 -14.65 -39.66 3.59
C SER A 108 -14.75 -38.13 3.59
N THR A 109 -13.75 -37.43 4.13
CA THR A 109 -13.71 -35.97 4.08
C THR A 109 -12.86 -35.52 2.90
N MET A 110 -13.50 -35.43 1.73
CA MET A 110 -12.95 -34.69 0.59
C MET A 110 -12.94 -33.19 0.91
N ASN A 111 -11.91 -32.71 1.61
CA ASN A 111 -11.74 -31.30 1.94
C ASN A 111 -10.62 -30.67 1.12
N PHE A 112 -10.99 -29.91 0.09
CA PHE A 112 -10.08 -29.22 -0.81
C PHE A 112 -9.86 -27.74 -0.45
N LYS A 113 -10.50 -27.23 0.63
CA LYS A 113 -10.43 -25.81 1.03
C LYS A 113 -9.01 -25.32 1.30
N GLU A 114 -8.08 -26.21 1.66
CA GLU A 114 -6.68 -25.86 1.93
C GLU A 114 -5.86 -25.61 0.66
N PHE A 115 -6.41 -25.92 -0.52
CA PHE A 115 -5.78 -25.78 -1.83
C PHE A 115 -6.47 -24.75 -2.74
N ASP A 116 -7.65 -24.24 -2.34
CA ASP A 116 -8.57 -23.58 -3.27
C ASP A 116 -8.56 -22.05 -3.12
N MET A 117 -7.85 -21.37 -4.03
CA MET A 117 -7.93 -19.91 -4.24
C MET A 117 -8.97 -19.54 -5.32
N SER A 118 -9.65 -20.52 -5.90
CA SER A 118 -10.62 -20.31 -6.98
C SER A 118 -11.78 -19.46 -6.49
N GLU A 119 -12.17 -19.53 -5.22
CA GLU A 119 -13.22 -18.65 -4.66
C GLU A 119 -12.81 -17.16 -4.70
N TYR A 120 -11.53 -16.82 -4.47
CA TYR A 120 -11.03 -15.44 -4.59
C TYR A 120 -11.01 -14.97 -6.04
N TYR A 121 -10.45 -15.77 -6.95
CA TYR A 121 -10.39 -15.40 -8.37
C TYR A 121 -11.78 -15.41 -9.02
N ASN A 122 -12.65 -16.35 -8.66
CA ASN A 122 -14.03 -16.38 -9.10
C ASN A 122 -14.79 -15.16 -8.59
N VAL A 123 -14.57 -14.66 -7.36
CA VAL A 123 -15.18 -13.40 -6.92
C VAL A 123 -14.72 -12.20 -7.77
N LEU A 124 -13.44 -12.14 -8.15
CA LEU A 124 -12.92 -11.08 -9.04
C LEU A 124 -13.45 -11.20 -10.48
N GLU A 125 -13.56 -12.41 -11.00
CA GLU A 125 -14.09 -12.68 -12.35
C GLU A 125 -15.63 -12.59 -12.40
N GLU A 126 -16.36 -12.96 -11.34
CA GLU A 126 -17.81 -12.78 -11.22
C GLU A 126 -18.17 -11.30 -11.14
N PHE A 127 -17.35 -10.48 -10.47
CA PHE A 127 -17.54 -9.03 -10.43
C PHE A 127 -17.55 -8.42 -11.84
N LYS A 128 -16.71 -8.94 -12.74
CA LYS A 128 -16.71 -8.57 -14.16
C LYS A 128 -18.05 -8.79 -14.85
N THR A 129 -18.74 -9.86 -14.50
CA THR A 129 -19.90 -10.36 -15.26
C THR A 129 -21.22 -9.66 -14.89
N GLY A 130 -21.19 -8.70 -13.94
CA GLY A 130 -22.38 -7.93 -13.55
C GLY A 130 -22.11 -6.45 -13.22
N HIS A 131 -20.87 -5.98 -13.34
CA HIS A 131 -20.47 -4.63 -12.91
C HIS A 131 -19.51 -3.95 -13.89
N GLU A 132 -19.64 -4.22 -15.19
CA GLU A 132 -18.80 -3.61 -16.24
C GLU A 132 -18.77 -2.08 -16.12
N ASP A 133 -19.91 -1.45 -15.84
CA ASP A 133 -20.01 -0.01 -15.60
C ASP A 133 -19.10 0.43 -14.45
N ILE A 134 -19.15 -0.26 -13.31
CA ILE A 134 -18.34 0.05 -12.11
C ILE A 134 -16.86 -0.20 -12.39
N ILE A 135 -16.53 -1.23 -13.16
CA ILE A 135 -15.15 -1.56 -13.52
C ILE A 135 -14.56 -0.51 -14.46
N ILE A 136 -15.30 -0.12 -15.49
CA ILE A 136 -14.90 0.97 -16.39
C ILE A 136 -14.75 2.26 -15.59
N LYS A 137 -15.66 2.54 -14.65
CA LYS A 137 -15.61 3.72 -13.79
C LYS A 137 -14.41 3.73 -12.84
N ALA A 138 -14.16 2.65 -12.12
CA ALA A 138 -13.11 2.57 -11.09
C ALA A 138 -11.71 2.34 -11.67
N TYR A 139 -11.60 1.61 -12.78
CA TYR A 139 -10.32 1.17 -13.36
C TYR A 139 -10.06 1.73 -14.76
N GLY A 140 -10.98 2.53 -15.30
CA GLY A 140 -10.89 3.21 -16.59
C GLY A 140 -11.21 2.33 -17.80
N SER A 141 -11.11 1.01 -17.67
CA SER A 141 -11.50 0.02 -18.69
C SER A 141 -11.54 -1.38 -18.08
N VAL A 142 -12.26 -2.29 -18.73
CA VAL A 142 -12.21 -3.72 -18.40
C VAL A 142 -10.80 -4.29 -18.59
N ASP A 143 -10.05 -3.81 -19.58
CA ASP A 143 -8.69 -4.29 -19.86
C ASP A 143 -7.70 -3.94 -18.75
N LYS A 144 -7.73 -2.70 -18.24
CA LYS A 144 -6.92 -2.29 -17.08
C LYS A 144 -7.27 -3.09 -15.82
N TYR A 145 -8.54 -3.47 -15.67
CA TYR A 145 -8.96 -4.34 -14.58
C TYR A 145 -8.42 -5.77 -14.76
N ASN A 146 -8.46 -6.32 -15.98
CA ASN A 146 -7.84 -7.61 -16.29
C ASN A 146 -6.32 -7.59 -16.02
N GLU A 147 -5.61 -6.52 -16.39
CA GLU A 147 -4.18 -6.36 -16.06
C GLU A 147 -3.92 -6.36 -14.55
N LEU A 148 -4.82 -5.77 -13.77
CA LEU A 148 -4.75 -5.77 -12.31
C LEU A 148 -5.00 -7.18 -11.76
N ILE A 149 -5.99 -7.90 -12.27
CA ILE A 149 -6.24 -9.31 -11.95
C ILE A 149 -5.01 -10.16 -12.25
N GLU A 150 -4.39 -10.00 -13.42
CA GLU A 150 -3.18 -10.74 -13.79
C GLU A 150 -1.98 -10.38 -12.91
N LYS A 151 -1.84 -9.11 -12.51
CA LYS A 151 -0.85 -8.72 -11.49
C LYS A 151 -1.15 -9.34 -10.13
N CYS A 152 -2.41 -9.47 -9.75
CA CYS A 152 -2.83 -10.16 -8.52
C CYS A 152 -2.53 -11.66 -8.59
N LYS A 153 -2.80 -12.32 -9.73
CA LYS A 153 -2.41 -13.72 -10.00
C LYS A 153 -0.88 -13.89 -9.90
N SER A 154 -0.10 -12.98 -10.49
CA SER A 154 1.36 -13.03 -10.41
C SER A 154 1.95 -12.72 -9.02
N ASN A 155 1.16 -12.18 -8.09
CA ASN A 155 1.56 -11.89 -6.71
C ASN A 155 0.73 -12.68 -5.67
N GLU A 156 0.13 -13.80 -6.09
CA GLU A 156 -0.78 -14.63 -5.31
C GLU A 156 -0.26 -14.89 -3.88
N ASP A 157 1.00 -15.29 -3.77
CA ASP A 157 1.66 -15.55 -2.50
C ASP A 157 1.67 -14.37 -1.52
N LYS A 158 1.85 -13.14 -2.01
CA LYS A 158 1.86 -11.94 -1.19
C LYS A 158 0.44 -11.57 -0.77
N ILE A 159 -0.51 -11.68 -1.69
CA ILE A 159 -1.92 -11.38 -1.45
C ILE A 159 -2.51 -12.38 -0.47
N ALA A 160 -2.24 -13.68 -0.61
CA ALA A 160 -2.68 -14.70 0.34
C ALA A 160 -2.12 -14.44 1.75
N LYS A 161 -0.84 -14.07 1.86
CA LYS A 161 -0.23 -13.71 3.16
C LYS A 161 -0.88 -12.47 3.77
N MET A 162 -1.10 -11.43 2.98
CA MET A 162 -1.79 -10.21 3.41
C MET A 162 -3.24 -10.52 3.82
N ALA A 163 -3.98 -11.26 2.99
CA ALA A 163 -5.36 -11.67 3.23
C ALA A 163 -5.50 -12.46 4.54
N ILE A 164 -4.67 -13.49 4.74
CA ILE A 164 -4.66 -14.25 5.99
C ILE A 164 -4.26 -13.34 7.17
N LYS A 165 -3.27 -12.47 6.99
CA LYS A 165 -2.78 -11.61 8.08
C LYS A 165 -3.80 -10.56 8.51
N GLN A 166 -4.43 -9.88 7.56
CA GLN A 166 -5.34 -8.75 7.80
C GLN A 166 -6.78 -9.21 8.03
N TYR A 167 -7.24 -10.21 7.27
CA TYR A 167 -8.64 -10.67 7.27
C TYR A 167 -8.82 -12.06 7.91
N GLY A 168 -7.74 -12.70 8.37
CA GLY A 168 -7.78 -14.02 9.01
C GLY A 168 -7.89 -15.20 8.02
N SER A 169 -8.51 -15.00 6.86
CA SER A 169 -8.55 -15.99 5.76
C SER A 169 -8.72 -15.33 4.40
N ILE A 170 -8.40 -16.07 3.33
CA ILE A 170 -8.67 -15.64 1.96
C ILE A 170 -10.17 -15.50 1.71
N GLU A 171 -10.99 -16.41 2.26
CA GLU A 171 -12.46 -16.35 2.14
C GLU A 171 -13.02 -15.05 2.72
N LYS A 172 -12.57 -14.64 3.91
CA LYS A 172 -12.97 -13.38 4.54
C LYS A 172 -12.50 -12.18 3.73
N TYR A 173 -11.27 -12.22 3.21
CA TYR A 173 -10.76 -11.17 2.33
C TYR A 173 -11.59 -11.03 1.05
N ALA A 174 -11.92 -12.13 0.37
CA ALA A 174 -12.75 -12.11 -0.84
C ALA A 174 -14.15 -11.52 -0.57
N LYS A 175 -14.77 -11.87 0.55
CA LYS A 175 -16.05 -11.29 1.00
C LYS A 175 -15.93 -9.79 1.27
N ALA A 176 -14.87 -9.36 1.95
CA ALA A 176 -14.60 -7.94 2.21
C ALA A 176 -14.40 -7.15 0.92
N VAL A 177 -13.64 -7.68 -0.04
CA VAL A 177 -13.46 -7.07 -1.37
C VAL A 177 -14.81 -6.88 -2.07
N LYS A 178 -15.66 -7.91 -2.12
CA LYS A 178 -17.01 -7.82 -2.71
C LYS A 178 -17.89 -6.79 -2.01
N LYS A 179 -17.83 -6.71 -0.68
CA LYS A 179 -18.57 -5.71 0.11
C LYS A 179 -18.05 -4.30 -0.20
N ASN A 180 -16.74 -4.10 -0.22
CA ASN A 180 -16.09 -2.82 -0.45
C ASN A 180 -16.31 -2.31 -1.88
N PHE A 181 -16.49 -3.19 -2.86
CA PHE A 181 -16.92 -2.78 -4.20
C PHE A 181 -18.32 -2.15 -4.24
N ASN A 182 -19.19 -2.49 -3.28
CA ASN A 182 -20.51 -1.90 -3.13
C ASN A 182 -20.52 -0.78 -2.09
N SER A 183 -19.35 -0.31 -1.66
CA SER A 183 -19.22 0.80 -0.70
C SER A 183 -19.38 2.16 -1.38
N ASP A 184 -19.70 3.17 -0.56
CA ASP A 184 -19.89 4.54 -1.03
C ASP A 184 -18.55 5.21 -1.45
N MET A 185 -17.40 4.56 -1.23
CA MET A 185 -16.06 5.04 -1.62
C MET A 185 -15.89 5.24 -3.13
N ILE A 186 -16.47 4.36 -3.96
CA ILE A 186 -16.37 4.48 -5.42
C ILE A 186 -17.13 5.73 -5.89
N THR A 187 -18.35 5.91 -5.38
CA THR A 187 -19.19 7.09 -5.66
C THR A 187 -18.49 8.38 -5.24
N LEU A 188 -17.80 8.37 -4.09
CA LEU A 188 -17.02 9.51 -3.62
C LEU A 188 -15.88 9.88 -4.57
N SER A 189 -15.15 8.89 -5.11
CA SER A 189 -14.07 9.15 -6.08
C SER A 189 -14.59 9.87 -7.33
N GLU A 190 -15.76 9.48 -7.85
CA GLU A 190 -16.38 10.14 -9.00
C GLU A 190 -16.72 11.60 -8.71
N GLN A 191 -17.18 11.89 -7.49
CA GLN A 191 -17.52 13.25 -7.07
C GLN A 191 -16.27 14.14 -6.96
N TYR A 192 -15.15 13.58 -6.50
CA TYR A 192 -13.85 14.26 -6.50
C TYR A 192 -13.36 14.53 -7.92
N ASP A 193 -13.46 13.54 -8.80
CA ASP A 193 -13.08 13.69 -10.21
C ASP A 193 -13.93 14.74 -10.93
N LYS A 194 -15.23 14.78 -10.63
CA LYS A 194 -16.13 15.82 -11.15
C LYS A 194 -15.68 17.21 -10.71
N PHE A 195 -15.42 17.44 -9.42
CA PHE A 195 -14.94 18.74 -8.92
C PHE A 195 -13.62 19.14 -9.59
N LYS A 196 -12.65 18.21 -9.61
CA LYS A 196 -11.35 18.40 -10.26
C LYS A 196 -11.51 18.80 -11.74
N LYS A 197 -12.31 18.05 -12.48
CA LYS A 197 -12.57 18.30 -13.90
C LYS A 197 -13.23 19.65 -14.11
N ASP A 198 -14.21 20.01 -13.30
CA ASP A 198 -14.90 21.29 -13.40
C ASP A 198 -13.96 22.47 -13.15
N CYS A 199 -13.02 22.34 -12.21
CA CYS A 199 -11.98 23.33 -11.91
C CYS A 199 -10.91 23.44 -13.02
N LEU A 200 -10.42 22.32 -13.56
CA LEU A 200 -9.37 22.31 -14.60
C LEU A 200 -9.90 22.63 -16.00
N GLU A 201 -11.09 22.13 -16.35
CA GLU A 201 -11.68 22.29 -17.68
C GLU A 201 -12.70 23.44 -17.78
N ASP A 202 -12.77 24.31 -16.76
CA ASP A 202 -13.64 25.49 -16.75
C ASP A 202 -15.14 25.17 -16.90
N LYS A 203 -15.59 23.98 -16.49
CA LYS A 203 -17.00 23.57 -16.65
C LYS A 203 -17.92 24.28 -15.69
N HIS A 204 -17.41 24.72 -14.53
CA HIS A 204 -18.18 25.48 -13.56
C HIS A 204 -17.88 26.98 -13.69
N PRO A 205 -18.82 27.81 -14.17
CA PRO A 205 -18.53 29.20 -14.56
C PRO A 205 -18.11 30.08 -13.38
N LYS A 206 -18.72 29.91 -12.20
CA LYS A 206 -18.32 30.68 -11.01
C LYS A 206 -16.95 30.30 -10.48
N LEU A 207 -16.66 28.99 -10.36
CA LEU A 207 -15.35 28.50 -9.96
C LEU A 207 -14.26 28.97 -10.93
N LYS A 208 -14.51 28.92 -12.24
CA LYS A 208 -13.59 29.48 -13.25
C LYS A 208 -13.17 30.92 -12.92
N GLU A 209 -14.15 31.80 -12.69
CA GLU A 209 -13.87 33.21 -12.40
C GLU A 209 -13.15 33.38 -11.06
N LEU A 210 -13.52 32.62 -10.04
CA LEU A 210 -12.88 32.68 -8.72
C LEU A 210 -11.44 32.18 -8.75
N TYR A 211 -11.16 31.05 -9.39
CA TYR A 211 -9.79 30.54 -9.53
C TYR A 211 -8.91 31.48 -10.35
N LYS A 212 -9.46 32.11 -11.39
CA LYS A 212 -8.74 33.15 -12.15
C LYS A 212 -8.43 34.39 -11.31
N LYS A 213 -9.37 34.85 -10.49
CA LYS A 213 -9.13 35.96 -9.54
C LYS A 213 -8.09 35.56 -8.50
N LEU A 214 -8.24 34.38 -7.89
CA LEU A 214 -7.34 33.85 -6.87
C LEU A 214 -5.90 33.78 -7.36
N THR A 215 -5.70 33.36 -8.62
CA THR A 215 -4.38 33.17 -9.23
C THR A 215 -3.86 34.38 -10.01
N SER A 216 -4.59 35.51 -10.00
CA SER A 216 -4.22 36.70 -10.77
C SER A 216 -2.90 37.36 -10.31
N ASP A 217 -2.55 37.19 -9.04
CA ASP A 217 -1.31 37.68 -8.44
C ASP A 217 -0.82 36.70 -7.35
N LEU A 218 0.09 35.81 -7.74
CA LEU A 218 0.65 34.78 -6.86
C LEU A 218 1.63 35.35 -5.81
N SER A 219 1.93 36.65 -5.83
CA SER A 219 2.81 37.29 -4.85
C SER A 219 2.08 37.74 -3.58
N LYS A 220 0.74 37.72 -3.59
CA LYS A 220 -0.08 38.12 -2.45
C LYS A 220 0.08 37.17 -1.27
N ASP A 221 -0.15 37.69 -0.06
CA ASP A 221 -0.27 36.85 1.13
C ASP A 221 -1.55 36.01 1.03
N THR A 222 -1.41 34.69 1.11
CA THR A 222 -2.51 33.73 1.06
C THR A 222 -3.50 33.89 2.21
N SER A 223 -3.11 34.59 3.29
CA SER A 223 -3.94 34.91 4.45
C SER A 223 -4.55 36.31 4.40
N SER A 224 -4.28 37.08 3.35
CA SER A 224 -4.85 38.42 3.19
C SER A 224 -6.38 38.37 3.05
N LYS A 225 -7.06 39.42 3.53
CA LYS A 225 -8.53 39.50 3.52
C LYS A 225 -9.14 39.27 2.13
N GLU A 226 -8.51 39.81 1.08
CA GLU A 226 -8.97 39.66 -0.30
C GLU A 226 -8.90 38.19 -0.75
N ILE A 227 -7.76 37.53 -0.53
CA ILE A 227 -7.57 36.12 -0.90
C ILE A 227 -8.52 35.22 -0.12
N GLN A 228 -8.69 35.49 1.17
CA GLN A 228 -9.55 34.72 2.05
C GLN A 228 -11.05 34.84 1.69
N GLN A 229 -11.50 36.00 1.21
CA GLN A 229 -12.86 36.15 0.68
C GLN A 229 -13.10 35.30 -0.57
N ILE A 230 -12.13 35.27 -1.50
CA ILE A 230 -12.22 34.42 -2.70
C ILE A 230 -12.21 32.94 -2.32
N ALA A 231 -11.34 32.54 -1.39
CA ALA A 231 -11.27 31.17 -0.88
C ALA A 231 -12.59 30.74 -0.25
N GLU A 232 -13.20 31.59 0.60
CA GLU A 232 -14.48 31.32 1.23
C GLU A 232 -15.62 31.14 0.20
N GLU A 233 -15.65 31.97 -0.85
CA GLU A 233 -16.61 31.79 -1.94
C GLU A 233 -16.42 30.46 -2.69
N ILE A 234 -15.17 30.04 -2.94
CA ILE A 234 -14.87 28.73 -3.55
C ILE A 234 -15.38 27.60 -2.67
N ILE A 235 -15.11 27.64 -1.35
CA ILE A 235 -15.55 26.63 -0.39
C ILE A 235 -17.06 26.54 -0.36
N ASN A 236 -17.75 27.67 -0.31
CA ASN A 236 -19.21 27.71 -0.28
C ASN A 236 -19.84 27.13 -1.55
N ILE A 237 -19.25 27.38 -2.72
CA ILE A 237 -19.70 26.75 -3.98
C ILE A 237 -19.43 25.25 -3.94
N ALA A 238 -18.24 24.83 -3.51
CA ALA A 238 -17.89 23.41 -3.42
C ALA A 238 -18.88 22.65 -2.53
N LYS A 239 -19.11 23.15 -1.31
CA LYS A 239 -20.06 22.58 -0.35
C LYS A 239 -21.53 22.68 -0.77
N LYS A 240 -21.87 23.50 -1.76
CA LYS A 240 -23.25 23.61 -2.27
C LYS A 240 -23.49 22.71 -3.47
N ASP A 241 -22.57 22.71 -4.41
CA ASP A 241 -22.80 22.18 -5.76
C ASP A 241 -22.23 20.76 -5.95
N TYR A 242 -21.43 20.25 -5.00
CA TYR A 242 -20.80 18.93 -5.08
C TYR A 242 -21.17 18.05 -3.88
N GLU A 243 -21.72 16.86 -4.15
CA GLU A 243 -22.19 15.92 -3.11
C GLU A 243 -21.08 15.49 -2.14
N ALA A 244 -19.83 15.37 -2.62
CA ALA A 244 -18.69 14.95 -1.80
C ALA A 244 -18.47 15.84 -0.59
N PHE A 245 -18.87 17.10 -0.69
CA PHE A 245 -18.67 18.11 0.34
C PHE A 245 -19.96 18.47 1.08
N LYS A 246 -21.09 17.81 0.74
CA LYS A 246 -22.41 18.00 1.36
C LYS A 246 -22.77 16.95 2.42
N MET A 247 -22.16 15.79 2.34
CA MET A 247 -22.38 14.70 3.28
C MET A 247 -21.90 15.05 4.70
N ASP A 248 -22.28 14.24 5.70
CA ASP A 248 -22.01 14.53 7.11
C ASP A 248 -20.51 14.71 7.43
N ASN A 249 -19.63 14.04 6.68
CA ASN A 249 -18.17 14.20 6.75
C ASN A 249 -17.59 15.01 5.57
N GLY A 250 -18.42 15.85 4.94
CA GLY A 250 -18.02 16.70 3.81
C GLY A 250 -16.92 17.71 4.14
N ASP A 251 -16.81 18.13 5.40
CA ASP A 251 -15.70 18.98 5.89
C ASP A 251 -14.35 18.24 5.79
N ASP A 252 -14.30 16.96 6.16
CA ASP A 252 -13.09 16.14 6.05
C ASP A 252 -12.71 15.93 4.58
N HIS A 253 -13.70 15.68 3.74
CA HIS A 253 -13.50 15.55 2.30
C HIS A 253 -12.97 16.82 1.67
N TRP A 254 -13.51 17.96 2.08
CA TRP A 254 -13.00 19.24 1.64
C TRP A 254 -11.53 19.43 2.06
N TYR A 255 -11.17 19.10 3.30
CA TYR A 255 -9.78 19.14 3.75
C TYR A 255 -8.85 18.30 2.87
N TYR A 256 -9.19 17.04 2.59
CA TYR A 256 -8.36 16.19 1.74
C TYR A 256 -8.32 16.67 0.29
N MET A 257 -9.41 17.25 -0.21
CA MET A 257 -9.44 17.92 -1.51
C MET A 257 -8.51 19.14 -1.55
N VAL A 258 -8.37 19.89 -0.46
CA VAL A 258 -7.38 20.98 -0.39
C VAL A 258 -5.96 20.43 -0.40
N GLN A 259 -5.70 19.31 0.29
CA GLN A 259 -4.35 18.73 0.34
C GLN A 259 -3.80 18.35 -1.03
N ILE A 260 -4.63 17.95 -2.00
CA ILE A 260 -4.11 17.53 -3.32
C ILE A 260 -3.35 18.64 -4.04
N TYR A 261 -3.72 19.92 -3.80
CA TYR A 261 -3.00 21.08 -4.32
C TYR A 261 -1.58 21.23 -3.77
N LEU A 262 -1.30 20.61 -2.63
CA LEU A 262 -0.04 20.72 -1.90
C LEU A 262 0.83 19.47 -2.02
N VAL A 263 0.23 18.30 -2.20
CA VAL A 263 0.96 17.02 -2.10
C VAL A 263 0.90 16.12 -3.34
N TYR A 264 -0.05 16.30 -4.26
CA TYR A 264 -0.27 15.36 -5.37
C TYR A 264 0.38 15.86 -6.67
N PRO A 265 1.53 15.28 -7.13
CA PRO A 265 2.34 15.88 -8.18
C PRO A 265 1.62 16.07 -9.52
N GLU A 266 0.82 15.10 -9.94
CA GLU A 266 0.08 15.17 -11.22
C GLU A 266 -0.95 16.31 -11.20
N TRP A 267 -1.59 16.53 -10.06
CA TRP A 267 -2.54 17.62 -9.88
C TRP A 267 -1.83 18.97 -9.82
N ILE A 268 -0.71 19.04 -9.07
CA ILE A 268 0.14 20.23 -8.99
C ILE A 268 0.58 20.64 -10.40
N GLU A 269 1.10 19.70 -11.19
CA GLU A 269 1.55 19.95 -12.55
C GLU A 269 0.40 20.44 -13.45
N ALA A 270 -0.78 19.82 -13.38
CA ALA A 270 -1.94 20.22 -14.17
C ALA A 270 -2.42 21.64 -13.83
N VAL A 271 -2.45 21.99 -12.54
CA VAL A 271 -2.86 23.31 -12.06
C VAL A 271 -1.82 24.37 -12.40
N ASP A 272 -0.54 24.10 -12.17
CA ASP A 272 0.56 25.02 -12.49
C ASP A 272 0.65 25.27 -14.00
N LYS A 273 0.41 24.25 -14.82
CA LYS A 273 0.33 24.39 -16.28
C LYS A 273 -0.79 25.33 -16.72
N LYS A 274 -1.90 25.36 -15.99
CA LYS A 274 -3.07 26.19 -16.29
C LYS A 274 -2.92 27.63 -15.80
N TYR A 275 -2.44 27.82 -14.58
CA TYR A 275 -2.46 29.11 -13.89
C TYR A 275 -1.08 29.73 -13.64
N GLY A 276 0.00 29.05 -14.04
CA GLY A 276 1.37 29.48 -13.84
C GLY A 276 2.09 28.72 -12.73
N TYR A 277 3.43 28.71 -12.79
CA TYR A 277 4.27 28.00 -11.82
C TYR A 277 4.00 28.48 -10.38
N GLY A 278 3.77 27.54 -9.46
CA GLY A 278 3.46 27.81 -8.06
C GLY A 278 1.98 28.11 -7.76
N ALA A 279 1.12 28.15 -8.78
CA ALA A 279 -0.30 28.43 -8.59
C ALA A 279 -1.01 27.36 -7.75
N SER A 280 -0.66 26.07 -7.93
CA SER A 280 -1.23 24.98 -7.13
C SER A 280 -0.94 25.18 -5.66
N LYS A 281 0.32 25.46 -5.32
CA LYS A 281 0.73 25.72 -3.94
C LYS A 281 -0.02 26.92 -3.37
N PHE A 282 -0.10 28.02 -4.12
CA PHE A 282 -0.82 29.23 -3.72
C PHE A 282 -2.30 28.96 -3.43
N ILE A 283 -2.99 28.26 -4.34
CA ILE A 283 -4.40 27.86 -4.16
C ILE A 283 -4.55 26.99 -2.91
N GLY A 284 -3.71 25.96 -2.77
CA GLY A 284 -3.75 25.04 -1.65
C GLY A 284 -3.56 25.76 -0.31
N GLU A 285 -2.60 26.68 -0.22
CA GLU A 285 -2.38 27.49 1.00
C GLU A 285 -3.54 28.46 1.28
N ALA A 286 -4.07 29.12 0.25
CA ALA A 286 -5.22 30.02 0.41
C ALA A 286 -6.47 29.29 0.93
N LEU A 287 -6.78 28.13 0.36
CA LEU A 287 -7.92 27.30 0.79
C LEU A 287 -7.67 26.66 2.16
N LYS A 288 -6.43 26.23 2.45
CA LYS A 288 -6.06 25.63 3.74
C LYS A 288 -6.19 26.64 4.89
N ASN A 289 -5.78 27.89 4.68
CA ASN A 289 -5.81 28.94 5.71
C ASN A 289 -7.21 29.52 5.94
N CYS A 290 -8.20 29.13 5.12
CA CYS A 290 -9.56 29.62 5.24
C CYS A 290 -10.32 28.95 6.39
N SER A 291 -11.07 29.75 7.15
CA SER A 291 -11.90 29.28 8.27
C SER A 291 -12.95 28.24 7.87
N GLY A 292 -13.32 28.19 6.58
CA GLY A 292 -14.21 27.19 6.00
C GLY A 292 -13.58 25.80 5.85
N THR A 293 -12.26 25.67 6.03
CA THR A 293 -11.51 24.41 5.96
C THR A 293 -11.12 23.98 7.37
N LYS A 294 -11.71 22.87 7.85
CA LYS A 294 -11.39 22.30 9.16
C LYS A 294 -10.50 21.08 9.00
N GLN A 295 -9.51 20.95 9.88
CA GLN A 295 -8.68 19.76 9.92
C GLN A 295 -9.48 18.60 10.53
N PRO A 296 -9.45 17.40 9.92
CA PRO A 296 -10.07 16.22 10.49
C PRO A 296 -9.47 15.87 11.85
N LYS A 297 -10.31 15.43 12.79
CA LYS A 297 -9.86 15.02 14.13
C LYS A 297 -8.79 13.93 14.09
N VAL A 298 -8.88 13.00 13.13
CA VAL A 298 -7.86 11.95 12.95
C VAL A 298 -6.48 12.54 12.65
N GLU A 299 -6.40 13.63 11.88
CA GLU A 299 -5.15 14.29 11.54
C GLU A 299 -4.55 14.98 12.77
N GLU A 300 -5.39 15.67 13.58
CA GLU A 300 -4.97 16.26 14.86
C GLU A 300 -4.42 15.20 15.83
N LEU A 301 -5.05 14.02 15.88
CA LEU A 301 -4.60 12.91 16.72
C LEU A 301 -3.26 12.35 16.26
N TYR A 302 -3.02 12.23 14.95
CA TYR A 302 -1.71 11.84 14.44
C TYR A 302 -0.63 12.88 14.73
N GLU A 303 -0.93 14.18 14.63
CA GLU A 303 -0.01 15.25 15.02
C GLU A 303 0.30 15.21 16.52
N LYS A 304 -0.71 14.98 17.36
CA LYS A 304 -0.54 14.78 18.80
C LYS A 304 0.31 13.55 19.10
N LEU A 305 0.07 12.43 18.40
CA LEU A 305 0.82 11.19 18.55
C LEU A 305 2.32 11.37 18.28
N VAL A 306 2.67 12.14 17.25
CA VAL A 306 4.07 12.36 16.83
C VAL A 306 4.71 13.61 17.42
N SER A 307 3.99 14.36 18.25
CA SER A 307 4.48 15.60 18.86
C SER A 307 5.73 15.42 19.74
N ASP A 308 5.91 14.22 20.30
CA ASP A 308 7.09 13.83 21.07
C ASP A 308 7.50 12.38 20.77
N LEU A 309 8.39 12.23 19.78
CA LEU A 309 8.93 10.94 19.35
C LEU A 309 9.86 10.28 20.40
N GLY A 310 10.19 10.97 21.49
CA GLY A 310 11.02 10.44 22.58
C GLY A 310 10.24 9.60 23.58
N LYS A 311 8.90 9.62 23.53
CA LYS A 311 8.04 8.83 24.43
C LYS A 311 8.16 7.32 24.16
N ASP A 312 7.76 6.53 25.15
CA ASP A 312 7.61 5.08 24.96
C ASP A 312 6.33 4.80 24.16
N PRO A 313 6.42 4.15 22.98
CA PRO A 313 5.24 3.81 22.15
C PRO A 313 4.20 2.94 22.88
N SER A 314 4.61 2.23 23.93
CA SER A 314 3.75 1.39 24.77
C SER A 314 3.13 2.12 25.98
N SER A 315 3.54 3.36 26.24
CA SER A 315 3.05 4.14 27.37
C SER A 315 1.54 4.36 27.32
N GLN A 316 0.91 4.47 28.48
CA GLN A 316 -0.54 4.67 28.60
C GLN A 316 -1.02 5.90 27.82
N GLU A 317 -0.26 6.99 27.85
CA GLU A 317 -0.60 8.22 27.12
C GLU A 317 -0.63 7.99 25.60
N ILE A 318 0.40 7.36 25.04
CA ILE A 318 0.46 7.05 23.60
C ILE A 318 -0.66 6.08 23.22
N GLN A 319 -0.91 5.08 24.05
CA GLN A 319 -1.93 4.08 23.77
C GLN A 319 -3.35 4.63 23.85
N GLN A 320 -3.61 5.64 24.68
CA GLN A 320 -4.88 6.38 24.67
C GLN A 320 -5.07 7.15 23.36
N ILE A 321 -4.02 7.79 22.83
CA ILE A 321 -4.09 8.48 21.53
C ILE A 321 -4.36 7.47 20.40
N ILE A 322 -3.71 6.30 20.42
CA ILE A 322 -3.97 5.24 19.43
C ILE A 322 -5.41 4.72 19.52
N GLU A 323 -5.96 4.57 20.73
CA GLU A 323 -7.36 4.19 20.93
C GLU A 323 -8.32 5.24 20.34
N GLU A 324 -8.07 6.53 20.58
CA GLU A 324 -8.85 7.61 19.97
C GLU A 324 -8.76 7.61 18.43
N ILE A 325 -7.58 7.36 17.86
CA ILE A 325 -7.39 7.20 16.40
C ILE A 325 -8.20 6.01 15.89
N SER A 326 -8.17 4.90 16.63
CA SER A 326 -8.88 3.68 16.30
C SER A 326 -10.39 3.91 16.24
N ASP A 327 -10.94 4.57 17.25
CA ASP A 327 -12.37 4.86 17.32
C ASP A 327 -12.81 5.88 16.28
N GLU A 328 -12.01 6.90 15.99
CA GLU A 328 -12.31 7.86 14.93
C GLU A 328 -12.27 7.20 13.55
N SER A 329 -11.31 6.29 13.31
CA SER A 329 -11.21 5.54 12.06
C SER A 329 -12.39 4.59 11.87
N LYS A 330 -12.87 3.93 12.93
CA LYS A 330 -14.06 3.06 12.87
C LYS A 330 -15.31 3.81 12.43
N LYS A 331 -15.52 5.05 12.91
CA LYS A 331 -16.67 5.87 12.46
C LYS A 331 -16.65 6.08 10.95
N ASN A 332 -15.47 6.36 10.39
CA ASN A 332 -15.29 6.50 8.95
C ASN A 332 -15.55 5.17 8.22
N GLN A 333 -15.04 4.05 8.73
CA GLN A 333 -15.29 2.72 8.16
C GLN A 333 -16.80 2.39 8.12
N GLU A 334 -17.51 2.63 9.22
CA GLU A 334 -18.96 2.42 9.33
C GLU A 334 -19.73 3.31 8.36
N PHE A 335 -19.35 4.59 8.27
CA PHE A 335 -19.95 5.55 7.35
C PHE A 335 -19.86 5.08 5.89
N TYR A 336 -18.69 4.64 5.44
CA TYR A 336 -18.51 4.14 4.07
C TYR A 336 -18.87 2.66 3.89
N LYS A 337 -19.25 1.95 4.96
CA LYS A 337 -19.53 0.51 4.94
C LYS A 337 -18.34 -0.34 4.47
N VAL A 338 -17.12 0.10 4.78
CA VAL A 338 -15.87 -0.59 4.39
C VAL A 338 -15.51 -1.67 5.42
N ASP A 339 -15.04 -2.81 4.93
CA ASP A 339 -14.46 -3.90 5.72
C ASP A 339 -12.93 -3.90 5.54
N GLU A 340 -12.21 -3.51 6.59
CA GLU A 340 -10.75 -3.39 6.62
C GLU A 340 -10.06 -4.63 7.24
N GLY A 341 -10.84 -5.64 7.62
CA GLY A 341 -10.34 -6.88 8.21
C GLY A 341 -10.10 -6.82 9.72
N GLU A 342 -10.09 -8.01 10.32
CA GLU A 342 -10.04 -8.22 11.78
C GLU A 342 -8.72 -7.76 12.42
N ASN A 343 -7.64 -7.66 11.64
CA ASN A 343 -6.32 -7.27 12.11
C ASN A 343 -5.78 -6.06 11.33
N TYR A 344 -6.64 -5.08 11.06
CA TYR A 344 -6.28 -3.85 10.34
C TYR A 344 -5.08 -3.14 10.98
N TRP A 345 -5.13 -2.89 12.30
CA TRP A 345 -4.07 -2.14 12.98
C TRP A 345 -2.72 -2.88 13.04
N GLY A 346 -2.72 -4.21 13.18
CA GLY A 346 -1.49 -5.01 13.12
C GLY A 346 -0.91 -5.10 11.70
N TYR A 347 -1.75 -4.98 10.67
CA TYR A 347 -1.30 -4.80 9.29
C TYR A 347 -0.71 -3.41 9.07
N MET A 348 -1.40 -2.35 9.49
CA MET A 348 -0.91 -0.97 9.40
C MET A 348 0.42 -0.79 10.11
N ALA A 349 0.57 -1.34 11.32
CA ALA A 349 1.84 -1.34 12.05
C ALA A 349 3.01 -1.87 11.22
N GLU A 350 2.81 -2.95 10.45
CA GLU A 350 3.86 -3.49 9.57
C GLU A 350 4.18 -2.57 8.39
N LEU A 351 3.18 -1.88 7.82
CA LEU A 351 3.43 -0.90 6.76
C LEU A 351 4.29 0.25 7.27
N TYR A 352 3.95 0.81 8.45
CA TYR A 352 4.75 1.83 9.13
C TYR A 352 6.18 1.36 9.44
N LEU A 353 6.39 0.07 9.75
CA LEU A 353 7.71 -0.44 10.14
C LEU A 353 8.58 -0.97 8.99
N SER A 354 7.99 -1.34 7.85
CA SER A 354 8.70 -2.12 6.84
C SER A 354 8.49 -1.68 5.39
N ASN A 355 7.43 -0.92 5.09
CA ASN A 355 7.19 -0.46 3.72
C ASN A 355 7.99 0.81 3.46
N SER A 356 9.08 0.70 2.69
CA SER A 356 9.98 1.83 2.43
C SER A 356 9.32 3.06 1.82
N THR A 357 8.29 2.89 0.98
CA THR A 357 7.54 4.01 0.40
C THR A 357 6.69 4.68 1.48
N PHE A 358 5.99 3.87 2.28
CA PHE A 358 5.15 4.35 3.37
C PHE A 358 5.98 5.09 4.42
N ILE A 359 7.13 4.55 4.82
CA ILE A 359 8.08 5.20 5.73
C ILE A 359 8.49 6.57 5.20
N LYS A 360 8.91 6.65 3.94
CA LYS A 360 9.33 7.93 3.33
C LYS A 360 8.20 8.97 3.33
N VAL A 361 6.96 8.55 3.05
CA VAL A 361 5.80 9.46 3.01
C VAL A 361 5.49 9.98 4.42
N ILE A 362 5.44 9.08 5.40
CA ILE A 362 5.09 9.44 6.78
C ILE A 362 6.19 10.29 7.43
N ASP A 363 7.46 9.91 7.27
CA ASP A 363 8.58 10.68 7.82
C ASP A 363 8.71 12.06 7.14
N LYS A 364 8.35 12.17 5.85
CA LYS A 364 8.27 13.47 5.18
C LYS A 364 7.14 14.34 5.75
N LYS A 365 6.02 13.74 6.14
CA LYS A 365 4.85 14.45 6.68
C LYS A 365 5.06 14.91 8.12
N TYR A 366 5.53 14.01 8.99
CA TYR A 366 5.57 14.22 10.45
C TYR A 366 6.97 14.35 11.04
N GLY A 367 8.02 14.24 10.21
CA GLY A 367 9.41 14.30 10.65
C GLY A 367 10.08 12.93 10.72
N SER A 368 11.41 12.94 10.67
CA SER A 368 12.24 11.74 10.66
C SER A 368 11.96 10.84 11.87
N GLY A 369 11.69 9.56 11.63
CA GLY A 369 11.41 8.58 12.69
C GLY A 369 9.95 8.49 13.12
N ALA A 370 9.07 9.37 12.64
CA ALA A 370 7.64 9.34 12.95
C ALA A 370 6.98 8.03 12.49
N SER A 371 7.35 7.52 11.31
CA SER A 371 6.78 6.27 10.79
C SER A 371 7.10 5.09 11.70
N LYS A 372 8.36 4.99 12.14
CA LYS A 372 8.78 3.96 13.08
C LYS A 372 8.01 4.06 14.39
N PHE A 373 7.91 5.26 14.96
CA PHE A 373 7.21 5.50 16.23
C PHE A 373 5.73 5.10 16.15
N ILE A 374 5.01 5.56 15.12
CA ILE A 374 3.61 5.19 14.89
C ILE A 374 3.48 3.68 14.73
N GLY A 375 4.36 3.06 13.95
CA GLY A 375 4.36 1.62 13.73
C GLY A 375 4.57 0.80 15.00
N GLU A 376 5.47 1.22 15.88
CA GLU A 376 5.70 0.58 17.17
C GLU A 376 4.48 0.74 18.11
N ALA A 377 3.88 1.92 18.14
CA ALA A 377 2.68 2.20 18.94
C ALA A 377 1.47 1.37 18.48
N LEU A 378 1.22 1.32 17.16
CA LEU A 378 0.17 0.51 16.56
C LEU A 378 0.40 -0.98 16.77
N LYS A 379 1.66 -1.43 16.68
CA LYS A 379 2.00 -2.83 16.93
C LYS A 379 1.60 -3.24 18.34
N PHE A 380 2.00 -2.46 19.35
CA PHE A 380 1.64 -2.72 20.74
C PHE A 380 0.13 -2.71 20.96
N TYR A 381 -0.59 -1.77 20.33
CA TYR A 381 -2.05 -1.71 20.39
C TYR A 381 -2.70 -2.97 19.78
N SER A 382 -2.21 -3.45 18.63
CA SER A 382 -2.76 -4.62 17.94
C SER A 382 -2.48 -5.97 18.59
N GLU A 383 -1.52 -6.02 19.53
CA GLU A 383 -1.12 -7.24 20.25
C GLU A 383 -1.84 -7.40 21.60
N LYS A 384 -2.64 -6.41 22.01
CA LYS A 384 -3.58 -6.49 23.16
C LYS A 384 -4.84 -7.25 22.78
#